data_AF-A0AAE3NQ72-F1
#
_entry.id   AF-A0AAE3NQ72-F1
#
_cell.length_a   1.000
_cell.length_b   1.000
_cell.length_c   1.000
_cell.angle_alpha   90.00
_cell.angle_beta   90.00
_cell.angle_gamma   90.00
#
_symmetry.space_group_name_H-M   'P 1'
#
loop_
_entity.id
_entity.type
_entity.pdbx_description
1 polymer ?
#
loop_
_entity_poly.entity_id
_entity_poly.type
_entity_poly.pdbx_seq_one_letter_code
_entity_poly.pdbx_strand_id
1 'polypeptide(L)'
;MAAEKQRADLLPADALHGKQLGLSVSDSPDLDRLGLLDTHFRMTLGELARTVIIAGGALYYGGHLQPGGITNFLIEELYRYGRRDRPLKVCLAWTVHRGMTPEQIAKQKDLLGLFGEIHFLSPEGDRLDGPVDEPVIDDPPAEERARSLSGLRTYMTTNTSARIVIGGKRAGFQGVMPGIFEEVLFALERRQPLYLAGGFGGAALDVIRNLRPDYAEWFPSAHDAPAPDERLLKGLERIEEAVTAARWDGFENGLSEDENRLLAASYRPSEIAALVGKGMGRLLPPLEGKE
;
A
#
# COMPACT_ATOMS: atom_id res chain seq x y z
N MET A 1 -4.43 20.99 -39.13
CA MET A 1 -5.41 20.42 -38.20
C MET A 1 -4.77 20.42 -36.82
N ALA A 2 -5.21 21.32 -35.94
CA ALA A 2 -4.69 21.37 -34.57
C ALA A 2 -5.16 20.11 -33.85
N ALA A 3 -4.24 19.37 -33.25
CA ALA A 3 -4.57 18.26 -32.35
C ALA A 3 -5.50 18.83 -31.27
N GLU A 4 -6.74 18.33 -31.20
CA GLU A 4 -7.60 18.56 -30.05
C GLU A 4 -6.82 18.09 -28.82
N LYS A 5 -6.31 19.04 -28.03
CA LYS A 5 -5.81 18.76 -26.69
C LYS A 5 -6.97 18.14 -25.93
N GLN A 6 -6.91 16.82 -25.74
CA GLN A 6 -7.82 16.09 -24.89
C GLN A 6 -7.91 16.85 -23.56
N ARG A 7 -9.06 17.47 -23.28
CA ARG A 7 -9.27 18.16 -22.02
C ARG A 7 -9.06 17.11 -20.92
N ALA A 8 -8.45 17.51 -19.81
CA ALA A 8 -8.34 16.61 -18.67
C ALA A 8 -9.76 16.27 -18.21
N ASP A 9 -10.20 15.04 -18.48
CA ASP A 9 -11.51 14.56 -18.04
C ASP A 9 -11.52 14.56 -16.50
N LEU A 10 -12.39 15.39 -15.93
CA LEU A 10 -12.65 15.39 -14.50
C LEU A 10 -13.33 14.06 -14.16
N LEU A 11 -12.78 13.35 -13.17
CA LEU A 11 -13.47 12.20 -12.60
C LEU A 11 -14.80 12.66 -11.99
N PRO A 12 -15.88 11.86 -12.09
CA PRO A 12 -17.14 12.19 -11.47
C PRO A 12 -17.00 12.24 -9.94
N ALA A 13 -17.98 12.86 -9.27
CA ALA A 13 -18.14 12.68 -7.83
C ALA A 13 -18.25 11.17 -7.52
N ASP A 14 -17.66 10.75 -6.40
CA ASP A 14 -17.66 9.35 -5.96
C ASP A 14 -17.04 8.36 -6.97
N ALA A 15 -16.08 8.78 -7.80
CA ALA A 15 -15.43 7.92 -8.80
C ALA A 15 -14.73 6.66 -8.24
N LEU A 16 -14.51 6.61 -6.93
CA LEU A 16 -13.92 5.46 -6.22
C LEU A 16 -14.95 4.69 -5.39
N HIS A 17 -16.26 4.96 -5.56
CA HIS A 17 -17.31 4.21 -4.89
C HIS A 17 -17.15 2.70 -5.09
N GLY A 18 -17.19 1.96 -3.99
CA GLY A 18 -17.03 0.51 -4.01
C GLY A 18 -15.61 0.02 -4.31
N LYS A 19 -14.61 0.90 -4.47
CA LYS A 19 -13.20 0.53 -4.64
C LYS A 19 -12.45 0.57 -3.32
N GLN A 20 -11.51 -0.35 -3.17
CA GLN A 20 -10.67 -0.49 -1.98
C GLN A 20 -9.19 -0.34 -2.38
N LEU A 21 -8.48 0.62 -1.79
CA LEU A 21 -7.04 0.80 -2.00
C LEU A 21 -6.26 0.15 -0.85
N GLY A 22 -5.37 -0.77 -1.18
CA GLY A 22 -4.37 -1.31 -0.25
C GLY A 22 -3.17 -0.38 -0.12
N LEU A 23 -2.82 0.00 1.12
CA LEU A 23 -1.68 0.85 1.44
C LEU A 23 -0.47 -0.02 1.83
N SER A 24 0.52 -0.09 0.94
CA SER A 24 1.83 -0.70 1.18
C SER A 24 2.88 0.38 1.41
N VAL A 25 3.12 0.71 2.67
CA VAL A 25 4.11 1.74 3.04
C VAL A 25 5.01 1.20 4.12
N SER A 26 6.32 1.37 3.94
CA SER A 26 7.34 0.95 4.89
C SER A 26 8.58 1.84 4.76
N ASP A 27 9.34 1.96 5.86
CA ASP A 27 10.55 2.79 5.92
C ASP A 27 11.49 2.50 4.75
N SER A 28 12.09 3.57 4.21
CA SER A 28 13.04 3.47 3.11
C SER A 28 14.46 3.80 3.59
N PRO A 29 15.47 3.00 3.21
CA PRO A 29 16.87 3.32 3.49
C PRO A 29 17.40 4.50 2.67
N ASP A 30 16.63 5.01 1.69
CA ASP A 30 17.09 6.04 0.77
C ASP A 30 16.66 7.47 1.16
N LEU A 31 15.87 7.64 2.22
CA LEU A 31 15.27 8.95 2.55
C LEU A 31 16.33 10.04 2.72
N ASP A 32 17.38 9.78 3.50
CA ASP A 32 18.42 10.77 3.79
C ASP A 32 19.11 11.27 2.53
N ARG A 33 19.47 10.36 1.61
CA ARG A 33 20.13 10.74 0.34
C ARG A 33 19.19 11.43 -0.64
N LEU A 34 17.88 11.25 -0.47
CA LEU A 34 16.84 11.97 -1.21
C LEU A 34 16.48 13.31 -0.55
N GLY A 35 17.05 13.64 0.62
CA GLY A 35 16.70 14.83 1.38
C GLY A 35 15.29 14.77 1.97
N LEU A 36 14.75 13.56 2.16
CA LEU A 36 13.41 13.31 2.67
C LEU A 36 13.44 12.88 4.14
N LEU A 37 12.39 13.25 4.86
CA LEU A 37 12.09 12.81 6.22
C LEU A 37 10.87 11.87 6.25
N ASP A 38 10.69 11.13 7.34
CA ASP A 38 9.51 10.29 7.62
C ASP A 38 8.19 11.07 7.57
N THR A 39 8.23 12.39 7.82
CA THR A 39 7.06 13.25 7.71
C THR A 39 6.49 13.29 6.30
N HIS A 40 7.32 13.11 5.26
CA HIS A 40 6.84 13.05 3.87
C HIS A 40 6.02 11.79 3.61
N PHE A 41 6.38 10.64 4.21
CA PHE A 41 5.53 9.43 4.14
C PHE A 41 4.15 9.70 4.73
N ARG A 42 4.12 10.33 5.92
CA ARG A 42 2.86 10.68 6.59
C ARG A 42 2.02 11.62 5.73
N MET A 43 2.63 12.67 5.16
CA MET A 43 1.92 13.59 4.27
C MET A 43 1.32 12.88 3.06
N THR A 44 2.07 11.97 2.41
CA THR A 44 1.57 11.17 1.29
C THR A 44 0.41 10.26 1.68
N LEU A 45 0.52 9.56 2.81
CA LEU A 45 -0.57 8.75 3.35
C LEU A 45 -1.82 9.58 3.65
N GLY A 46 -1.64 10.79 4.17
CA GLY A 46 -2.74 11.71 4.45
C GLY A 46 -3.43 12.20 3.19
N GLU A 47 -2.68 12.61 2.16
CA GLU A 47 -3.25 12.99 0.86
C GLU A 47 -3.96 11.81 0.19
N LEU A 48 -3.37 10.60 0.21
CA LEU A 48 -4.01 9.39 -0.33
C LEU A 48 -5.32 9.09 0.38
N ALA A 49 -5.35 9.13 1.71
CA ALA A 49 -6.55 8.91 2.48
C ALA A 49 -7.64 9.91 2.12
N ARG A 50 -7.28 11.18 2.01
CA ARG A 50 -8.19 12.24 1.60
C ARG A 50 -8.77 12.00 0.21
N THR A 51 -7.91 11.82 -0.78
CA THR A 51 -8.33 11.60 -2.17
C THR A 51 -9.24 10.38 -2.29
N VAL A 52 -8.88 9.26 -1.67
CA VAL A 52 -9.66 8.01 -1.78
C VAL A 52 -11.04 8.16 -1.14
N ILE A 53 -11.09 8.78 0.03
CA ILE A 53 -12.31 8.78 0.85
C ILE A 53 -13.30 9.85 0.38
N ILE A 54 -12.80 11.02 -0.02
CA ILE A 54 -13.63 12.06 -0.66
C ILE A 54 -14.24 11.53 -1.97
N ALA A 55 -13.52 10.68 -2.70
CA ALA A 55 -14.02 10.07 -3.92
C ALA A 55 -14.85 8.80 -3.69
N GLY A 56 -15.32 8.53 -2.47
CA GLY A 56 -16.25 7.41 -2.22
C GLY A 56 -15.59 6.04 -1.96
N GLY A 57 -14.25 5.94 -2.01
CA GLY A 57 -13.51 4.70 -1.79
C GLY A 57 -13.24 4.34 -0.33
N ALA A 58 -12.55 3.22 -0.12
CA ALA A 58 -12.11 2.72 1.18
C ALA A 58 -10.61 2.38 1.18
N LEU A 59 -9.99 2.39 2.36
CA LEU A 59 -8.57 2.09 2.57
C LEU A 59 -8.38 0.81 3.35
N TYR A 60 -7.38 0.01 2.97
CA TYR A 60 -6.90 -1.15 3.71
C TYR A 60 -5.44 -0.94 4.09
N TYR A 61 -5.11 -1.15 5.37
CA TYR A 61 -3.76 -0.93 5.90
C TYR A 61 -3.37 -2.01 6.90
N GLY A 62 -2.14 -2.51 6.81
CA GLY A 62 -1.62 -3.63 7.62
C GLY A 62 -1.34 -3.33 9.09
N GLY A 63 -1.73 -2.15 9.58
CA GLY A 63 -1.76 -1.80 10.99
C GLY A 63 -0.39 -1.52 11.63
N HIS A 64 -0.18 -0.28 12.03
CA HIS A 64 0.84 0.09 13.01
C HIS A 64 0.15 0.91 14.10
N LEU A 65 -0.36 0.20 15.12
CA LEU A 65 -1.27 0.72 16.14
C LEU A 65 -0.57 1.43 17.31
N GLN A 66 0.75 1.64 17.21
CA GLN A 66 1.51 2.33 18.25
C GLN A 66 1.07 3.81 18.39
N PRO A 67 1.11 4.40 19.60
CA PRO A 67 0.88 5.83 19.79
C PRO A 67 1.77 6.67 18.88
N GLY A 68 1.19 7.62 18.15
CA GLY A 68 1.91 8.42 17.14
C GLY A 68 2.21 7.66 15.84
N GLY A 69 1.73 6.44 15.67
CA GLY A 69 1.86 5.63 14.46
C GLY A 69 0.98 6.11 13.30
N ILE A 70 1.14 5.46 12.14
CA ILE A 70 0.40 5.76 10.91
C ILE A 70 -1.12 5.66 11.11
N THR A 71 -1.60 4.67 11.88
CA THR A 71 -3.03 4.48 12.09
C THR A 71 -3.68 5.69 12.78
N ASN A 72 -3.08 6.22 13.86
CA ASN A 72 -3.59 7.42 14.53
C ASN A 72 -3.64 8.62 13.58
N PHE A 73 -2.56 8.82 12.83
CA PHE A 73 -2.47 9.91 11.86
C PHE A 73 -3.56 9.79 10.78
N LEU A 74 -3.77 8.60 10.22
CA LEU A 74 -4.84 8.38 9.25
C LEU A 74 -6.20 8.72 9.85
N ILE A 75 -6.51 8.24 11.05
CA ILE A 75 -7.77 8.54 11.76
C ILE A 75 -7.97 10.04 11.94
N GLU A 76 -6.94 10.79 12.37
CA GLU A 76 -7.00 12.25 12.51
C GLU A 76 -7.33 12.95 11.19
N GLU A 77 -6.80 12.45 10.07
CA GLU A 77 -7.20 12.94 8.75
C GLU A 77 -8.68 12.61 8.46
N LEU A 78 -9.15 11.40 8.77
CA LEU A 78 -10.57 11.00 8.56
C LEU A 78 -11.57 11.86 9.32
N TYR A 79 -11.23 12.24 10.56
CA TYR A 79 -12.06 13.12 11.38
C TYR A 79 -12.43 14.42 10.65
N ARG A 80 -11.56 14.92 9.77
CA ARG A 80 -11.77 16.19 9.03
C ARG A 80 -12.74 16.06 7.85
N TYR A 81 -12.93 14.86 7.29
CA TYR A 81 -13.72 14.65 6.07
C TYR A 81 -15.10 14.04 6.30
N GLY A 82 -15.43 13.66 7.54
CA GLY A 82 -16.82 13.45 7.96
C GLY A 82 -17.50 12.17 7.47
N ARG A 83 -16.84 11.31 6.68
CA ARG A 83 -17.37 9.97 6.35
C ARG A 83 -17.30 9.05 7.56
N ARG A 84 -18.44 8.45 7.90
CA ARG A 84 -18.68 7.68 9.13
C ARG A 84 -19.15 6.25 8.85
N ASP A 85 -18.99 5.78 7.62
CA ASP A 85 -19.31 4.44 7.15
C ASP A 85 -18.11 3.47 7.30
N ARG A 86 -17.16 3.80 8.19
CA ARG A 86 -15.93 3.05 8.44
C ARG A 86 -15.08 2.79 7.18
N PRO A 87 -14.68 3.83 6.43
CA PRO A 87 -13.90 3.68 5.20
C PRO A 87 -12.48 3.15 5.42
N LEU A 88 -11.92 3.20 6.63
CA LEU A 88 -10.60 2.65 6.94
C LEU A 88 -10.69 1.25 7.56
N LYS A 89 -10.07 0.27 6.90
CA LYS A 89 -9.93 -1.10 7.37
C LYS A 89 -8.50 -1.33 7.85
N VAL A 90 -8.33 -1.46 9.16
CA VAL A 90 -7.03 -1.77 9.76
C VAL A 90 -6.92 -3.28 9.93
N CYS A 91 -6.09 -3.92 9.12
CA CYS A 91 -5.90 -5.37 9.13
C CYS A 91 -4.73 -5.71 10.05
N LEU A 92 -4.96 -6.57 11.05
CA LEU A 92 -3.93 -6.99 12.00
C LEU A 92 -3.57 -8.45 11.74
N ALA A 93 -2.29 -8.69 11.45
CA ALA A 93 -1.72 -10.03 11.42
C ALA A 93 -1.90 -10.74 12.76
N TRP A 94 -1.99 -12.07 12.73
CA TRP A 94 -2.15 -12.93 13.91
C TRP A 94 -1.23 -12.56 15.07
N THR A 95 0.08 -12.58 14.83
CA THR A 95 1.08 -12.24 15.85
C THR A 95 0.99 -10.80 16.37
N VAL A 96 0.39 -9.88 15.61
CA VAL A 96 0.24 -8.48 16.06
C VAL A 96 -0.88 -8.37 17.07
N HIS A 97 -2.06 -8.93 16.81
CA HIS A 97 -3.18 -8.83 17.76
C HIS A 97 -3.03 -9.80 18.94
N ARG A 98 -2.29 -10.91 18.79
CA ARG A 98 -1.84 -11.77 19.91
C ARG A 98 -0.85 -11.09 20.85
N GLY A 99 -0.21 -10.00 20.41
CA GLY A 99 0.66 -9.16 21.23
C GLY A 99 -0.07 -8.03 21.95
N MET A 100 -1.41 -7.98 21.92
CA MET A 100 -2.21 -6.89 22.49
C MET A 100 -3.12 -7.36 23.61
N THR A 101 -3.26 -6.56 24.66
CA THR A 101 -4.25 -6.81 25.72
C THR A 101 -5.67 -6.45 25.26
N PRO A 102 -6.71 -7.02 25.89
CA PRO A 102 -8.10 -6.64 25.64
C PRO A 102 -8.36 -5.13 25.76
N GLU A 103 -7.74 -4.46 26.73
CA GLU A 103 -7.85 -3.00 26.93
C GLU A 103 -7.22 -2.22 25.80
N GLN A 104 -6.05 -2.67 25.30
CA GLN A 104 -5.42 -2.05 24.13
C GLN A 104 -6.30 -2.21 22.90
N ILE A 105 -6.88 -3.39 22.67
CA ILE A 105 -7.79 -3.62 21.55
C ILE A 105 -9.05 -2.75 21.67
N ALA A 106 -9.66 -2.67 22.85
CA ALA A 106 -10.82 -1.81 23.11
C ALA A 106 -10.50 -0.34 22.81
N LYS A 107 -9.37 0.17 23.32
CA LYS A 107 -8.91 1.54 23.05
C LYS A 107 -8.75 1.83 21.55
N GLN A 108 -8.24 0.87 20.79
CA GLN A 108 -8.07 1.04 19.34
C GLN A 108 -9.42 1.02 18.59
N LYS A 109 -10.35 0.17 19.02
CA LYS A 109 -11.73 0.17 18.49
C LYS A 109 -12.42 1.51 18.78
N ASP A 110 -12.26 2.05 19.99
CA ASP A 110 -12.83 3.34 20.37
C ASP A 110 -12.23 4.50 19.56
N LEU A 111 -10.91 4.47 19.35
CA LEU A 111 -10.21 5.46 18.52
C LEU A 111 -10.68 5.44 17.07
N LEU A 112 -10.88 4.26 16.49
CA LEU A 112 -11.40 4.11 15.12
C LEU A 112 -12.87 4.55 15.01
N GLY A 113 -13.68 4.24 16.02
CA GLY A 113 -15.08 4.67 16.13
C GLY A 113 -15.90 4.42 14.86
N LEU A 114 -16.34 5.51 14.23
CA LEU A 114 -17.12 5.49 12.98
C LEU A 114 -16.25 5.63 11.72
N PHE A 115 -14.95 5.89 11.87
CA PHE A 115 -14.03 6.16 10.77
C PHE A 115 -13.34 4.90 10.26
N GLY A 116 -13.29 3.84 11.07
CA GLY A 116 -12.75 2.57 10.64
C GLY A 116 -13.16 1.39 11.49
N GLU A 117 -12.59 0.24 11.14
CA GLU A 117 -12.73 -1.01 11.88
C GLU A 117 -11.45 -1.83 11.81
N ILE A 118 -11.32 -2.76 12.75
CA ILE A 118 -10.19 -3.68 12.82
C ILE A 118 -10.62 -5.02 12.22
N HIS A 119 -9.81 -5.56 11.32
CA HIS A 119 -9.92 -6.93 10.83
C HIS A 119 -8.82 -7.77 11.47
N PHE A 120 -9.21 -8.72 12.33
CA PHE A 120 -8.30 -9.66 12.96
C PHE A 120 -8.10 -10.86 12.03
N LEU A 121 -6.86 -11.29 11.84
CA LEU A 121 -6.53 -12.35 10.90
C LEU A 121 -5.93 -13.56 11.59
N SER A 122 -6.23 -14.75 11.06
CA SER A 122 -5.50 -16.00 11.36
C SER A 122 -4.06 -15.92 10.81
N PRO A 123 -3.16 -16.83 11.20
CA PRO A 123 -1.82 -16.90 10.61
C PRO A 123 -1.85 -17.10 9.08
N GLU A 124 -2.90 -17.72 8.56
CA GLU A 124 -3.10 -18.01 7.14
C GLU A 124 -3.78 -16.86 6.38
N GLY A 125 -4.27 -15.83 7.09
CA GLY A 125 -4.92 -14.66 6.49
C GLY A 125 -6.44 -14.72 6.45
N ASP A 126 -7.07 -15.68 7.12
CA ASP A 126 -8.53 -15.75 7.23
C ASP A 126 -9.04 -14.70 8.22
N ARG A 127 -10.16 -14.06 7.89
CA ARG A 127 -10.79 -13.08 8.77
C ARG A 127 -11.45 -13.78 9.96
N LEU A 128 -11.09 -13.36 11.16
CA LEU A 128 -11.68 -13.78 12.42
C LEU A 128 -12.80 -12.81 12.83
N ASP A 129 -13.76 -13.31 13.61
CA ASP A 129 -14.87 -12.50 14.15
C ASP A 129 -14.40 -11.47 15.19
N GLY A 130 -13.25 -11.71 15.82
CA GLY A 130 -12.66 -10.85 16.84
C GLY A 130 -11.22 -11.24 17.16
N PRO A 131 -10.59 -10.54 18.12
CA PRO A 131 -9.32 -10.97 18.66
C PRO A 131 -9.48 -12.32 19.37
N VAL A 132 -8.41 -13.11 19.42
CA VAL A 132 -8.43 -14.36 20.17
C VAL A 132 -8.23 -14.05 21.65
N ASP A 133 -9.07 -14.65 22.49
CA ASP A 133 -8.99 -14.57 23.95
C ASP A 133 -7.97 -15.60 24.49
N GLU A 134 -6.71 -15.35 24.18
CA GLU A 134 -5.57 -16.17 24.59
C GLU A 134 -4.48 -15.31 25.25
N PRO A 135 -3.56 -15.92 26.03
CA PRO A 135 -2.45 -15.18 26.62
C PRO A 135 -1.65 -14.40 25.56
N VAL A 136 -1.25 -13.19 25.96
CA VAL A 136 -0.44 -12.29 25.15
C VAL A 136 0.93 -12.93 24.90
N ILE A 137 1.38 -12.86 23.64
CA ILE A 137 2.72 -13.30 23.24
C ILE A 137 3.51 -12.07 22.80
N ASP A 138 4.49 -11.65 23.60
CA ASP A 138 5.28 -10.43 23.33
C ASP A 138 6.31 -10.65 22.20
N ASP A 139 6.95 -11.82 22.13
CA ASP A 139 7.96 -12.15 21.11
C ASP A 139 7.66 -13.51 20.46
N PRO A 140 6.76 -13.55 19.47
CA PRO A 140 6.45 -14.78 18.76
C PRO A 140 7.64 -15.25 17.91
N PRO A 141 7.80 -16.56 17.70
CA PRO A 141 8.84 -17.11 16.84
C PRO A 141 8.91 -16.44 15.47
N ALA A 142 10.11 -16.26 14.94
CA ALA A 142 10.32 -15.56 13.66
C ALA A 142 9.55 -16.19 12.49
N GLU A 143 9.41 -17.51 12.47
CA GLU A 143 8.64 -18.25 11.47
C GLU A 143 7.13 -17.98 11.58
N GLU A 144 6.57 -17.99 12.79
CA GLU A 144 5.15 -17.67 13.03
C GLU A 144 4.85 -16.22 12.66
N ARG A 145 5.75 -15.30 12.98
CA ARG A 145 5.66 -13.88 12.60
C ARG A 145 5.68 -13.71 11.08
N ALA A 146 6.62 -14.38 10.40
CA ALA A 146 6.70 -14.36 8.94
C ALA A 146 5.40 -14.90 8.31
N ARG A 147 4.92 -16.06 8.77
CA ARG A 147 3.68 -16.68 8.30
C ARG A 147 2.48 -15.74 8.47
N SER A 148 2.36 -15.14 9.65
CA SER A 148 1.27 -14.21 9.97
C SER A 148 1.28 -12.94 9.12
N LEU A 149 2.47 -12.41 8.80
CA LEU A 149 2.61 -11.26 7.89
C LEU A 149 2.27 -11.63 6.45
N SER A 150 2.68 -12.81 5.98
CA SER A 150 2.28 -13.31 4.66
C SER A 150 0.75 -13.50 4.60
N GLY A 151 0.12 -14.07 5.63
CA GLY A 151 -1.34 -14.18 5.74
C GLY A 151 -2.04 -12.83 5.67
N LEU A 152 -1.53 -11.82 6.39
CA LEU A 152 -2.01 -10.43 6.29
C LEU A 152 -1.95 -9.87 4.87
N ARG A 153 -0.82 -10.07 4.17
CA ARG A 153 -0.64 -9.58 2.80
C ARG A 153 -1.58 -10.27 1.82
N THR A 154 -1.78 -11.59 1.97
CA THR A 154 -2.75 -12.37 1.20
C THR A 154 -4.18 -11.84 1.40
N TYR A 155 -4.57 -11.58 2.65
CA TYR A 155 -5.88 -11.01 2.97
C TYR A 155 -6.07 -9.65 2.29
N MET A 156 -5.11 -8.74 2.46
CA MET A 156 -5.19 -7.40 1.89
C MET A 156 -5.29 -7.43 0.37
N THR A 157 -4.46 -8.21 -0.32
CA THR A 157 -4.52 -8.33 -1.79
C THR A 157 -5.85 -8.91 -2.26
N THR A 158 -6.44 -9.85 -1.51
CA THR A 158 -7.74 -10.45 -1.85
C THR A 158 -8.91 -9.47 -1.68
N ASN A 159 -8.80 -8.51 -0.76
CA ASN A 159 -9.89 -7.61 -0.37
C ASN A 159 -9.71 -6.18 -0.92
N THR A 160 -8.74 -5.96 -1.80
CA THR A 160 -8.48 -4.64 -2.40
C THR A 160 -8.63 -4.66 -3.91
N SER A 161 -9.01 -3.52 -4.49
CA SER A 161 -9.14 -3.35 -5.95
C SER A 161 -7.82 -2.94 -6.60
N ALA A 162 -6.93 -2.31 -5.83
CA ALA A 162 -5.64 -1.81 -6.26
C ALA A 162 -4.70 -1.65 -5.07
N ARG A 163 -3.40 -1.47 -5.34
CA ARG A 163 -2.38 -1.28 -4.30
C ARG A 163 -1.43 -0.14 -4.65
N ILE A 164 -1.19 0.75 -3.67
CA ILE A 164 -0.13 1.76 -3.72
C ILE A 164 1.06 1.29 -2.89
N VAL A 165 2.25 1.36 -3.48
CA VAL A 165 3.51 0.90 -2.91
C VAL A 165 4.47 2.07 -2.78
N ILE A 166 4.97 2.30 -1.56
CA ILE A 166 5.85 3.44 -1.25
C ILE A 166 6.97 3.00 -0.31
N GLY A 167 8.23 3.26 -0.71
CA GLY A 167 9.41 2.97 0.11
C GLY A 167 9.69 1.48 0.28
N GLY A 168 10.08 1.07 1.48
CA GLY A 168 10.31 -0.33 1.83
C GLY A 168 11.76 -0.68 2.13
N LYS A 169 11.92 -1.52 3.15
CA LYS A 169 13.21 -1.98 3.66
C LYS A 169 13.87 -2.94 2.69
N ARG A 170 15.18 -2.75 2.48
CA ARG A 170 16.05 -3.68 1.72
C ARG A 170 16.79 -4.69 2.60
N ALA A 171 16.83 -4.46 3.91
CA ALA A 171 17.52 -5.30 4.88
C ALA A 171 16.74 -5.32 6.20
N GLY A 172 17.00 -6.31 7.06
CA GLY A 172 16.31 -6.47 8.34
C GLY A 172 14.81 -6.75 8.23
N PHE A 173 14.33 -7.15 7.04
CA PHE A 173 12.94 -7.56 6.84
C PHE A 173 12.69 -8.98 7.33
N GLN A 174 11.42 -9.28 7.60
CA GLN A 174 10.95 -10.56 8.11
C GLN A 174 10.37 -11.40 6.97
N GLY A 175 10.66 -12.70 6.98
CA GLY A 175 10.21 -13.65 5.95
C GLY A 175 11.23 -13.94 4.87
N VAL A 176 10.77 -14.56 3.78
CA VAL A 176 11.61 -15.07 2.69
C VAL A 176 12.05 -13.99 1.69
N MET A 177 11.42 -12.81 1.73
CA MET A 177 11.72 -11.66 0.88
C MET A 177 11.24 -10.35 1.57
N PRO A 178 11.61 -9.16 1.08
CA PRO A 178 11.03 -7.90 1.55
C PRO A 178 9.50 -7.89 1.48
N GLY A 179 8.84 -7.33 2.49
CA GLY A 179 7.38 -7.30 2.54
C GLY A 179 6.74 -6.60 1.33
N ILE A 180 7.36 -5.52 0.84
CA ILE A 180 6.93 -4.82 -0.38
C ILE A 180 7.00 -5.74 -1.60
N PHE A 181 8.03 -6.58 -1.73
CA PHE A 181 8.13 -7.50 -2.85
C PHE A 181 7.04 -8.55 -2.81
N GLU A 182 6.74 -9.09 -1.63
CA GLU A 182 5.67 -10.07 -1.46
C GLU A 182 4.29 -9.47 -1.80
N GLU A 183 4.04 -8.22 -1.38
CA GLU A 183 2.79 -7.52 -1.71
C GLU A 183 2.65 -7.23 -3.21
N VAL A 184 3.74 -6.86 -3.87
CA VAL A 184 3.79 -6.70 -5.33
C VAL A 184 3.56 -8.04 -6.02
N LEU A 185 4.24 -9.09 -5.59
CA LEU A 185 4.11 -10.43 -6.15
C LEU A 185 2.66 -10.92 -6.08
N PHE A 186 2.03 -10.81 -4.91
CA PHE A 186 0.62 -11.21 -4.75
C PHE A 186 -0.32 -10.39 -5.62
N ALA A 187 -0.04 -9.09 -5.80
CA ALA A 187 -0.83 -8.24 -6.68
C ALA A 187 -0.67 -8.66 -8.16
N LEU A 188 0.54 -8.97 -8.60
CA LEU A 188 0.84 -9.48 -9.95
C LEU A 188 0.13 -10.80 -10.22
N GLU A 189 0.25 -11.77 -9.31
CA GLU A 189 -0.41 -13.08 -9.41
C GLU A 189 -1.94 -12.97 -9.51
N ARG A 190 -2.53 -11.92 -8.92
CA ARG A 190 -3.98 -11.67 -8.93
C ARG A 190 -4.42 -10.63 -9.95
N ARG A 191 -3.51 -10.13 -10.79
CA ARG A 191 -3.77 -9.03 -11.74
C ARG A 191 -4.38 -7.78 -11.09
N GLN A 192 -3.96 -7.47 -9.87
CA GLN A 192 -4.41 -6.31 -9.10
C GLN A 192 -3.53 -5.10 -9.46
N PRO A 193 -4.10 -4.01 -10.04
CA PRO A 193 -3.37 -2.81 -10.43
C PRO A 193 -2.41 -2.27 -9.37
N LEU A 194 -1.17 -1.99 -9.79
CA LEU A 194 -0.10 -1.47 -8.95
C LEU A 194 0.15 0.00 -9.23
N TYR A 195 0.24 0.80 -8.17
CA TYR A 195 0.71 2.16 -8.20
C TYR A 195 2.05 2.19 -7.47
N LEU A 196 3.16 2.31 -8.19
CA LEU A 196 4.50 2.24 -7.61
C LEU A 196 5.08 3.66 -7.48
N ALA A 197 5.12 4.21 -6.27
CA ALA A 197 5.70 5.52 -5.99
C ALA A 197 7.16 5.39 -5.54
N GLY A 198 8.07 5.45 -6.52
CA GLY A 198 9.51 5.22 -6.34
C GLY A 198 10.30 6.42 -5.82
N GLY A 199 9.71 7.62 -5.76
CA GLY A 199 10.40 8.84 -5.31
C GLY A 199 10.89 8.80 -3.85
N PHE A 200 10.44 7.83 -3.06
CA PHE A 200 10.93 7.56 -1.71
C PHE A 200 12.09 6.55 -1.67
N GLY A 201 12.49 5.99 -2.81
CA GLY A 201 13.49 4.93 -2.92
C GLY A 201 13.05 3.61 -2.29
N GLY A 202 14.01 2.85 -1.77
CA GLY A 202 13.80 1.57 -1.12
C GLY A 202 13.33 0.46 -2.06
N ALA A 203 12.67 -0.54 -1.49
CA ALA A 203 12.18 -1.71 -2.21
C ALA A 203 11.21 -1.36 -3.35
N ALA A 204 10.34 -0.36 -3.17
CA ALA A 204 9.43 0.10 -4.22
C ALA A 204 10.18 0.51 -5.49
N LEU A 205 11.28 1.25 -5.34
CA LEU A 205 12.10 1.67 -6.47
C LEU A 205 12.89 0.52 -7.08
N ASP A 206 13.29 -0.47 -6.29
CA ASP A 206 13.94 -1.68 -6.80
C ASP A 206 12.98 -2.46 -7.71
N VAL A 207 11.70 -2.60 -7.33
CA VAL A 207 10.66 -3.20 -8.18
C VAL A 207 10.49 -2.40 -9.48
N ILE A 208 10.36 -1.07 -9.39
CA ILE A 208 10.22 -0.21 -10.59
C ILE A 208 11.41 -0.41 -11.52
N ARG A 209 12.64 -0.34 -10.99
CA ARG A 209 13.86 -0.50 -11.78
C ARG A 209 13.92 -1.88 -12.45
N ASN A 210 13.40 -2.90 -11.79
CA ASN A 210 13.35 -4.26 -12.32
C ASN A 210 12.35 -4.41 -13.47
N LEU A 211 11.15 -3.81 -13.33
CA LEU A 211 10.05 -3.98 -14.29
C LEU A 211 10.08 -2.97 -15.45
N ARG A 212 10.53 -1.74 -15.17
CA ARG A 212 10.60 -0.59 -16.08
C ARG A 212 11.86 0.24 -15.77
N PRO A 213 13.05 -0.21 -16.20
CA PRO A 213 14.31 0.47 -15.89
C PRO A 213 14.32 1.95 -16.25
N ASP A 214 13.68 2.32 -17.36
CA ASP A 214 13.56 3.70 -17.85
C ASP A 214 12.80 4.63 -16.89
N TYR A 215 11.95 4.09 -16.01
CA TYR A 215 11.23 4.87 -15.00
C TYR A 215 12.10 5.22 -13.79
N ALA A 216 13.26 4.59 -13.64
CA ALA A 216 14.14 4.72 -12.48
C ALA A 216 15.51 5.34 -12.81
N GLU A 217 15.75 5.77 -14.06
CA GLU A 217 17.04 6.35 -14.51
C GLU A 217 17.47 7.59 -13.73
N TRP A 218 16.50 8.37 -13.24
CA TRP A 218 16.74 9.58 -12.43
C TRP A 218 17.43 9.28 -11.10
N PHE A 219 17.38 8.02 -10.63
CA PHE A 219 17.97 7.62 -9.37
C PHE A 219 19.18 6.71 -9.56
N PRO A 220 20.40 7.22 -9.42
CA PRO A 220 21.59 6.40 -9.60
C PRO A 220 21.71 5.35 -8.49
N SER A 221 22.23 4.18 -8.88
CA SER A 221 22.65 3.15 -7.94
C SER A 221 23.79 3.68 -7.08
N ALA A 222 23.75 3.38 -5.78
CA ALA A 222 24.85 3.75 -4.89
C ALA A 222 26.08 2.88 -5.21
N HIS A 223 27.21 3.52 -5.52
CA HIS A 223 28.44 2.84 -5.92
C HIS A 223 29.10 2.05 -4.77
N ASP A 224 28.89 2.48 -3.52
CA ASP A 224 29.46 1.88 -2.31
C ASP A 224 28.41 1.14 -1.44
N ALA A 225 27.31 0.70 -2.05
CA ALA A 225 26.31 -0.06 -1.31
C ALA A 225 26.88 -1.42 -0.85
N PRO A 226 26.56 -1.88 0.38
CA PRO A 226 26.89 -3.24 0.78
C PRO A 226 26.24 -4.26 -0.16
N ALA A 227 26.83 -5.45 -0.24
CA ALA A 227 26.26 -6.54 -1.03
C ALA A 227 24.79 -6.78 -0.62
N PRO A 228 23.87 -6.89 -1.59
CA PRO A 228 22.45 -7.05 -1.29
C PRO A 228 22.17 -8.39 -0.61
N ASP A 229 21.15 -8.43 0.25
CA ASP A 229 20.62 -9.67 0.82
C ASP A 229 20.20 -10.62 -0.32
N GLU A 230 20.63 -11.88 -0.30
CA GLU A 230 20.31 -12.87 -1.33
C GLU A 230 18.80 -13.05 -1.50
N ARG A 231 18.02 -12.90 -0.42
CA ARG A 231 16.56 -12.94 -0.44
C ARG A 231 15.93 -11.78 -1.22
N LEU A 232 16.62 -10.65 -1.32
CA LEU A 232 16.18 -9.52 -2.14
C LEU A 232 16.30 -9.88 -3.62
N LEU A 233 17.46 -10.41 -4.04
CA LEU A 233 17.69 -10.83 -5.42
C LEU A 233 16.69 -11.91 -5.86
N LYS A 234 16.54 -12.98 -5.07
CA LYS A 234 15.54 -14.03 -5.32
C LYS A 234 14.11 -13.50 -5.36
N GLY A 235 13.81 -12.48 -4.56
CA GLY A 235 12.49 -11.83 -4.57
C GLY A 235 12.21 -11.09 -5.89
N LEU A 236 13.21 -10.42 -6.46
CA LEU A 236 13.09 -9.77 -7.78
C LEU A 236 12.93 -10.81 -8.90
N GLU A 237 13.73 -11.89 -8.87
CA GLU A 237 13.60 -13.01 -9.82
C GLU A 237 12.17 -13.58 -9.83
N ARG A 238 11.58 -13.80 -8.64
CA ARG A 238 10.18 -14.25 -8.52
C ARG A 238 9.16 -13.26 -9.09
N ILE A 239 9.41 -11.95 -8.95
CA ILE A 239 8.57 -10.92 -9.55
C ILE A 239 8.66 -10.99 -11.08
N GLU A 240 9.85 -11.16 -11.65
CA GLU A 240 10.03 -11.33 -13.11
C GLU A 240 9.32 -12.57 -13.64
N GLU A 241 9.42 -13.68 -12.92
CA GLU A 241 8.72 -14.92 -13.23
C GLU A 241 7.21 -14.70 -13.25
N ALA A 242 6.65 -14.02 -12.25
CA ALA A 242 5.22 -13.71 -12.16
C ALA A 242 4.76 -12.80 -13.31
N VAL A 243 5.53 -11.76 -13.64
CA VAL A 243 5.23 -10.87 -14.78
C VAL A 243 5.26 -11.65 -16.09
N THR A 244 6.28 -12.49 -16.29
CA THR A 244 6.42 -13.30 -17.50
C THR A 244 5.25 -14.28 -17.65
N ALA A 245 4.87 -14.95 -16.56
CA ALA A 245 3.75 -15.89 -16.54
C ALA A 245 2.41 -15.18 -16.78
N ALA A 246 2.18 -14.02 -16.16
CA ALA A 246 0.94 -13.25 -16.30
C ALA A 246 0.87 -12.41 -17.58
N ARG A 247 2.00 -12.17 -18.24
CA ARG A 247 2.20 -11.18 -19.32
C ARG A 247 1.62 -9.82 -18.93
N TRP A 248 1.92 -9.40 -17.71
CA TRP A 248 1.31 -8.26 -17.05
C TRP A 248 2.18 -7.82 -15.88
N ASP A 249 2.51 -6.53 -15.80
CA ASP A 249 3.50 -6.00 -14.84
C ASP A 249 2.93 -5.01 -13.83
N GLY A 250 1.61 -4.80 -13.83
CA GLY A 250 0.97 -3.97 -12.83
C GLY A 250 0.64 -2.57 -13.28
N PHE A 251 1.29 -2.07 -14.33
CA PHE A 251 1.18 -0.67 -14.77
C PHE A 251 -0.07 -0.39 -15.60
N GLU A 252 -0.83 -1.41 -15.99
CA GLU A 252 -2.17 -1.28 -16.57
C GLU A 252 -3.21 -0.92 -15.49
N ASN A 253 -2.95 0.21 -14.84
CA ASN A 253 -3.64 0.73 -13.67
C ASN A 253 -4.55 1.94 -14.00
N GLY A 254 -4.80 2.21 -15.27
CA GLY A 254 -5.60 3.35 -15.72
C GLY A 254 -4.82 4.66 -15.88
N LEU A 255 -3.52 4.66 -15.58
CA LEU A 255 -2.59 5.74 -15.92
C LEU A 255 -1.96 5.51 -17.30
N SER A 256 -1.58 6.60 -17.97
CA SER A 256 -0.72 6.53 -19.15
C SER A 256 0.73 6.20 -18.76
N GLU A 257 1.56 5.86 -19.74
CA GLU A 257 3.00 5.68 -19.57
C GLU A 257 3.67 6.89 -18.91
N ASP A 258 3.39 8.11 -19.39
CA ASP A 258 3.94 9.34 -18.81
C ASP A 258 3.47 9.57 -17.36
N GLU A 259 2.22 9.23 -17.05
CA GLU A 259 1.65 9.35 -15.71
C GLU A 259 2.25 8.33 -14.74
N ASN A 260 2.48 7.10 -15.20
CA ASN A 260 3.16 6.07 -14.42
C ASN A 260 4.64 6.41 -14.21
N ARG A 261 5.32 6.93 -15.23
CA ARG A 261 6.70 7.43 -15.10
C ARG A 261 6.78 8.59 -14.11
N LEU A 262 5.81 9.51 -14.14
CA LEU A 262 5.71 10.59 -13.16
C LEU A 262 5.50 10.06 -11.74
N LEU A 263 4.55 9.13 -11.56
CA LEU A 263 4.30 8.48 -10.27
C LEU A 263 5.57 7.80 -9.73
N ALA A 264 6.29 7.07 -10.59
CA ALA A 264 7.52 6.37 -10.24
C ALA A 264 8.62 7.31 -9.74
N ALA A 265 8.68 8.54 -10.25
CA ALA A 265 9.66 9.55 -9.84
C ALA A 265 9.19 10.45 -8.68
N SER A 266 7.90 10.39 -8.32
CA SER A 266 7.31 11.35 -7.39
C SER A 266 7.55 10.99 -5.93
N TYR A 267 7.97 11.98 -5.15
CA TYR A 267 7.89 12.00 -3.68
C TYR A 267 6.86 13.02 -3.19
N ARG A 268 6.08 13.64 -4.10
CA ARG A 268 5.17 14.73 -3.77
C ARG A 268 3.80 14.17 -3.37
N PRO A 269 3.35 14.38 -2.12
CA PRO A 269 2.09 13.83 -1.61
C PRO A 269 0.88 14.05 -2.54
N SER A 270 0.67 15.29 -2.99
CA SER A 270 -0.47 15.66 -3.83
C SER A 270 -0.42 15.05 -5.22
N GLU A 271 0.77 14.88 -5.79
CA GLU A 271 0.95 14.30 -7.13
C GLU A 271 0.68 12.80 -7.09
N ILE A 272 1.25 12.10 -6.10
CA ILE A 272 0.99 10.67 -5.87
C ILE A 272 -0.51 10.44 -5.66
N ALA A 273 -1.15 11.20 -4.77
CA ALA A 273 -2.57 11.04 -4.49
C ALA A 273 -3.44 11.34 -5.72
N ALA A 274 -3.14 12.39 -6.48
CA ALA A 274 -3.86 12.72 -7.71
C ALA A 274 -3.73 11.62 -8.77
N LEU A 275 -2.53 11.07 -8.98
CA LEU A 275 -2.30 9.99 -9.93
C LEU A 275 -2.99 8.69 -9.49
N VAL A 276 -2.88 8.30 -8.22
CA VAL A 276 -3.59 7.13 -7.70
C VAL A 276 -5.10 7.28 -7.86
N GLY A 277 -5.66 8.42 -7.46
CA GLY A 277 -7.09 8.70 -7.64
C GLY A 277 -7.52 8.66 -9.10
N LYS A 278 -6.72 9.25 -9.99
CA LYS A 278 -6.95 9.28 -11.44
C LYS A 278 -6.96 7.89 -12.07
N GLY A 279 -5.93 7.08 -11.81
CA GLY A 279 -5.86 5.71 -12.32
C GLY A 279 -7.03 4.87 -11.83
N MET A 280 -7.31 4.91 -10.51
CA MET A 280 -8.35 4.07 -9.93
C MET A 280 -9.75 4.46 -10.45
N GLY A 281 -9.99 5.77 -10.63
CA GLY A 281 -11.24 6.28 -11.17
C GLY A 281 -11.43 5.97 -12.66
N ARG A 282 -10.35 5.84 -13.43
CA ARG A 282 -10.43 5.41 -14.84
C ARG A 282 -10.68 3.92 -14.99
N LEU A 283 -10.32 3.11 -13.99
CA LEU A 283 -10.66 1.69 -13.93
C LEU A 283 -12.14 1.43 -13.57
N LEU A 284 -13.03 2.39 -13.78
CA LEU A 284 -14.48 2.22 -13.66
C LEU A 284 -15.03 1.53 -14.93
N PRO A 285 -15.89 0.51 -14.82
CA PRO A 285 -16.91 0.33 -15.83
C PRO A 285 -17.85 1.56 -15.78
N PRO A 286 -18.39 2.03 -16.93
CA PRO A 286 -19.32 3.16 -16.94
C PRO A 286 -20.45 2.93 -15.94
N LEU A 287 -20.84 3.95 -15.19
CA LEU A 287 -22.09 3.91 -14.42
C LEU A 287 -23.23 3.69 -15.42
N GLU A 288 -23.80 2.48 -15.45
CA GLU A 288 -25.10 2.28 -16.07
C GLU A 288 -26.08 3.20 -15.33
N GLY A 289 -26.63 4.16 -16.06
CA GLY A 289 -27.53 5.17 -15.54
C GLY A 289 -28.67 4.50 -14.79
N LYS A 290 -28.78 4.77 -13.49
CA LYS A 290 -30.07 4.65 -12.81
C LYS A 290 -30.88 5.87 -13.23
N GLU A 291 -31.70 5.66 -14.26
CA GLU A 291 -32.95 6.43 -14.45
C GLU A 291 -33.87 6.26 -13.23
#